data_AF-A0A1X3D5Y9-F1
#
_entry.id   AF-A0A1X3D5Y9-F1
#
_cell.length_a   1.000
_cell.length_b   1.000
_cell.length_c   1.000
_cell.angle_alpha   90.00
_cell.angle_beta   90.00
_cell.angle_gamma   90.00
#
_symmetry.space_group_name_H-M   'P 1'
#
loop_
_entity.id
_entity.type
_entity.pdbx_description
1 polymer ?
#
loop_
_entity_poly.entity_id
_entity_poly.type
_entity_poly.pdbx_seq_one_letter_code
_entity_poly.pdbx_strand_id
1 'polypeptide(L)'
;MSFGYLIITKYPCSVLTQTRGESFSLIKEKPGLNIYFRFNESHFYTRRIDERETVITDKGMDFFRRVYKANQGRFLFADILLLNREDVADFAKIALKQLAEKSVKVIQSEEGLKINLRQAYFIEVNDVGG
;
A
#
# COMPACT_ATOMS: atom_id res chain seq x y z
N MET A 1 -15.39 -11.78 2.98
CA MET A 1 -14.05 -11.33 3.38
C MET A 1 -13.74 -10.04 2.66
N SER A 2 -13.44 -8.98 3.40
CA SER A 2 -13.14 -7.68 2.81
C SER A 2 -11.65 -7.56 2.52
N PHE A 3 -11.30 -6.90 1.42
CA PHE A 3 -9.92 -6.68 1.03
C PHE A 3 -9.71 -5.22 0.63
N GLY A 4 -8.45 -4.79 0.65
CA GLY A 4 -8.14 -3.39 0.46
C GLY A 4 -6.65 -3.14 0.41
N TYR A 5 -6.30 -1.87 0.33
CA TYR A 5 -4.93 -1.42 0.29
C TYR A 5 -4.71 -0.44 1.41
N LEU A 6 -3.60 -0.59 2.13
CA LEU A 6 -3.13 0.39 3.08
C LEU A 6 -1.80 0.96 2.65
N ILE A 7 -1.74 2.28 2.70
CA ILE A 7 -0.56 3.05 2.34
C ILE A 7 -0.19 3.94 3.51
N ILE A 8 1.09 3.91 3.87
CA ILE A 8 1.63 4.82 4.88
C ILE A 8 2.71 5.68 4.24
N THR A 9 2.56 6.98 4.37
CA THR A 9 3.50 7.97 3.82
C THR A 9 4.03 8.89 4.91
N LYS A 10 5.19 9.50 4.65
CA LYS A 10 5.81 10.48 5.56
C LYS A 10 5.14 11.84 5.42
N TYR A 11 4.83 12.22 4.20
CA TYR A 11 4.18 13.49 3.85
C TYR A 11 2.75 13.24 3.36
N PRO A 12 1.84 14.22 3.51
CA PRO A 12 0.51 14.12 2.89
C PRO A 12 0.63 13.88 1.39
N CYS A 13 -0.10 12.90 0.87
CA CYS A 13 0.01 12.47 -0.53
C CYS A 13 -1.29 12.75 -1.29
N SER A 14 -1.31 13.82 -2.08
CA SER A 14 -2.50 14.22 -2.86
C SER A 14 -2.92 13.20 -3.91
N VAL A 15 -1.97 12.41 -4.45
CA VAL A 15 -2.26 11.30 -5.38
C VAL A 15 -3.26 10.33 -4.77
N LEU A 16 -3.19 10.10 -3.46
CA LEU A 16 -4.06 9.17 -2.75
C LEU A 16 -5.46 9.75 -2.51
N THR A 17 -5.63 11.07 -2.42
CA THR A 17 -6.93 11.67 -2.06
C THR A 17 -7.66 12.30 -3.26
N GLN A 18 -6.93 12.79 -4.26
CA GLN A 18 -7.46 13.61 -5.34
C GLN A 18 -7.59 12.88 -6.69
N THR A 19 -7.18 11.62 -6.79
CA THR A 19 -7.34 10.85 -8.03
C THR A 19 -8.76 10.30 -8.15
N ARG A 20 -9.55 10.84 -9.09
CA ARG A 20 -10.95 10.43 -9.33
C ARG A 20 -11.05 8.92 -9.59
N GLY A 21 -11.96 8.25 -8.87
CA GLY A 21 -12.18 6.80 -9.00
C GLY A 21 -11.08 5.93 -8.38
N GLU A 22 -10.02 6.55 -7.85
CA GLU A 22 -8.90 5.86 -7.20
C GLU A 22 -8.63 6.32 -5.75
N SER A 23 -9.44 7.24 -5.23
CA SER A 23 -9.24 7.86 -3.93
C SER A 23 -9.20 6.85 -2.79
N PHE A 24 -8.24 7.05 -1.91
CA PHE A 24 -8.09 6.44 -0.60
C PHE A 24 -8.65 7.39 0.45
N SER A 25 -9.26 6.81 1.48
CA SER A 25 -9.67 7.51 2.68
C SER A 25 -8.45 7.74 3.57
N LEU A 26 -8.24 8.98 4.01
CA LEU A 26 -7.27 9.30 5.06
C LEU A 26 -7.82 8.81 6.40
N ILE A 27 -7.14 7.85 7.02
CA ILE A 27 -7.56 7.24 8.29
C ILE A 27 -6.88 7.93 9.48
N LYS A 28 -5.65 8.39 9.28
CA LYS A 28 -4.86 9.03 10.34
C LYS A 28 -3.82 9.96 9.75
N GLU A 29 -3.71 11.15 10.34
CA GLU A 29 -2.69 12.14 10.00
C GLU A 29 -1.99 12.60 11.28
N LYS A 30 -0.66 12.55 11.26
CA LYS A 30 0.25 13.05 12.30
C LYS A 30 1.53 13.56 11.63
N PRO A 31 2.31 14.45 12.27
CA PRO A 31 3.60 14.87 11.75
C PRO A 31 4.49 13.67 11.42
N GLY A 32 4.88 13.54 10.15
CA GLY A 32 5.72 12.44 9.64
C GLY A 32 5.03 11.09 9.46
N LEU A 33 3.70 11.00 9.64
CA LEU A 33 2.93 9.76 9.50
C LEU A 33 1.51 10.02 8.99
N ASN A 34 1.23 9.58 7.78
CA ASN A 34 -0.11 9.63 7.18
C ASN A 34 -0.52 8.22 6.75
N ILE A 35 -1.72 7.79 7.13
CA ILE A 35 -2.24 6.45 6.86
C ILE A 35 -3.49 6.57 5.99
N TYR A 36 -3.44 5.92 4.84
CA TYR A 36 -4.49 5.90 3.85
C TYR A 36 -4.99 4.48 3.66
N PHE A 37 -6.29 4.33 3.46
CA PHE A 37 -6.91 3.05 3.21
C PHE A 37 -7.94 3.15 2.08
N ARG A 38 -7.99 2.11 1.26
CA ARG A 38 -9.02 1.96 0.23
C ARG A 38 -9.52 0.54 0.21
N PHE A 39 -10.84 0.36 0.28
CA PHE A 39 -11.46 -0.93 -0.03
C PHE A 39 -11.23 -1.24 -1.51
N ASN A 40 -10.82 -2.46 -1.77
CA ASN A 40 -10.61 -2.96 -3.11
C ASN A 40 -11.70 -3.97 -3.41
N GLU A 41 -12.38 -3.80 -4.54
CA GLU A 41 -13.41 -4.74 -5.02
C GLU A 41 -13.01 -5.38 -6.36
N SER A 42 -11.87 -4.98 -6.94
CA SER A 42 -11.58 -5.30 -8.36
C SER A 42 -10.13 -5.64 -8.68
N HIS A 43 -9.28 -5.98 -7.70
CA HIS A 43 -7.89 -6.44 -7.94
C HIS A 43 -7.06 -5.48 -8.81
N PHE A 44 -7.20 -4.18 -8.56
CA PHE A 44 -6.69 -3.16 -9.49
C PHE A 44 -5.15 -3.02 -9.51
N TYR A 45 -4.53 -2.83 -8.34
CA TYR A 45 -3.08 -2.64 -8.20
C TYR A 45 -2.33 -3.95 -7.95
N THR A 46 -3.05 -4.94 -7.43
CA THR A 46 -2.53 -6.27 -7.23
C THR A 46 -3.58 -7.30 -7.64
N ARG A 47 -3.14 -8.42 -8.18
CA ARG A 47 -3.98 -9.55 -8.55
C ARG A 47 -3.71 -10.71 -7.61
N ARG A 48 -4.75 -11.14 -6.91
CA ARG A 48 -4.66 -12.24 -5.95
C ARG A 48 -4.32 -13.55 -6.66
N ILE A 49 -3.37 -14.30 -6.11
CA ILE A 49 -3.09 -15.68 -6.52
C ILE A 49 -3.92 -16.63 -5.65
N ASP A 50 -3.87 -16.45 -4.33
CA ASP A 50 -4.58 -17.26 -3.34
C ASP A 50 -4.86 -16.44 -2.05
N GLU A 51 -5.16 -17.11 -0.92
CA GLU A 51 -5.42 -16.43 0.37
C GLU A 51 -4.15 -15.92 1.07
N ARG A 52 -2.96 -16.10 0.49
CA ARG A 52 -1.66 -15.74 1.07
C ARG A 52 -0.88 -14.76 0.21
N GLU A 53 -0.99 -14.85 -1.11
CA GLU A 53 -0.14 -14.14 -2.05
C GLU A 53 -0.94 -13.36 -3.10
N THR A 54 -0.31 -12.29 -3.58
CA THR A 54 -0.80 -11.44 -4.65
C THR A 54 0.38 -11.03 -5.54
N VAL A 55 0.11 -10.65 -6.78
CA VAL A 55 1.12 -10.11 -7.69
C VAL A 55 0.82 -8.65 -8.00
N ILE A 56 1.86 -7.83 -8.10
CA ILE A 56 1.73 -6.44 -8.56
C ILE A 56 1.31 -6.43 -10.03
N THR A 57 0.30 -5.64 -10.37
CA THR A 57 -0.14 -5.42 -11.76
C THR A 57 0.64 -4.28 -12.41
N ASP A 58 0.57 -4.18 -13.74
CA ASP A 58 1.02 -3.01 -14.50
C ASP A 58 0.47 -1.69 -13.93
N LYS A 59 -0.83 -1.63 -13.66
CA LYS A 59 -1.50 -0.47 -13.04
C LYS A 59 -1.03 -0.21 -11.62
N GLY A 60 -0.72 -1.27 -10.87
CA GLY A 60 -0.12 -1.18 -9.54
C GLY A 60 1.23 -0.51 -9.57
N MET A 61 2.08 -0.91 -10.52
CA MET A 61 3.40 -0.31 -10.73
C MET A 61 3.28 1.18 -11.09
N ASP A 62 2.39 1.56 -12.01
CA ASP A 62 2.19 2.97 -12.38
C ASP A 62 1.62 3.80 -11.22
N PHE A 63 0.71 3.22 -10.45
CA PHE A 63 0.24 3.83 -9.22
C PHE A 63 1.37 4.03 -8.19
N PHE A 64 2.21 3.02 -7.96
CA PHE A 64 3.35 3.11 -7.05
C PHE A 64 4.36 4.17 -7.47
N ARG A 65 4.64 4.30 -8.77
CA ARG A 65 5.46 5.41 -9.32
C ARG A 65 4.90 6.78 -8.95
N ARG A 66 3.59 6.99 -9.13
CA ARG A 66 2.93 8.27 -8.79
C ARG A 66 3.03 8.59 -7.31
N VAL A 67 2.75 7.60 -6.45
CA VAL A 67 2.85 7.76 -4.98
C VAL A 67 4.28 8.02 -4.55
N TYR A 68 5.25 7.27 -5.09
CA TYR A 68 6.68 7.45 -4.81
C TYR A 68 7.15 8.86 -5.14
N LYS A 69 6.81 9.38 -6.33
CA LYS A 69 7.15 10.75 -6.74
C LYS A 69 6.51 11.78 -5.82
N ALA A 70 5.22 11.62 -5.48
CA ALA A 70 4.50 12.56 -4.63
C ALA A 70 4.98 12.56 -3.17
N ASN A 71 5.46 11.42 -2.65
CA ASN A 71 5.95 11.29 -1.28
C ASN A 71 7.47 11.51 -1.15
N GLN A 72 8.12 12.06 -2.18
CA GLN A 72 9.56 12.33 -2.21
C GLN A 72 10.39 11.08 -1.91
N GLY A 73 9.95 9.95 -2.47
CA GLY A 73 10.53 8.63 -2.27
C GLY A 73 9.64 7.71 -1.44
N ARG A 74 10.27 6.63 -0.95
CA ARG A 74 9.68 5.45 -0.32
C ARG A 74 8.36 5.68 0.42
N PHE A 75 7.43 4.76 0.26
CA PHE A 75 6.21 4.67 1.05
C PHE A 75 5.98 3.21 1.44
N LEU A 76 5.13 2.97 2.44
CA LEU A 76 4.73 1.62 2.80
C LEU A 76 3.45 1.26 2.05
N PHE A 77 3.41 0.03 1.56
CA PHE A 77 2.22 -0.57 0.97
C PHE A 77 1.94 -1.92 1.63
N ALA A 78 0.66 -2.22 1.82
CA ALA A 78 0.18 -3.53 2.22
C ALA A 78 -1.10 -3.87 1.45
N ASP A 79 -1.16 -5.05 0.84
CA ASP A 79 -2.39 -5.67 0.34
C ASP A 79 -3.08 -6.41 1.49
N ILE A 80 -4.31 -6.02 1.77
CA ILE A 80 -5.04 -6.39 2.97
C ILE A 80 -6.08 -7.44 2.63
N LEU A 81 -6.07 -8.49 3.44
CA LEU A 81 -7.21 -9.37 3.63
C LEU A 81 -7.68 -9.21 5.08
N LEU A 82 -8.83 -8.57 5.28
CA LEU A 82 -9.43 -8.43 6.62
C LEU A 82 -10.04 -9.78 7.03
N LEU A 83 -9.58 -10.30 8.16
CA LEU A 83 -10.09 -11.53 8.76
C LEU A 83 -11.35 -11.23 9.58
N ASN A 84 -12.14 -12.27 9.91
CA ASN A 84 -13.42 -12.10 10.60
C ASN A 84 -13.28 -11.23 11.87
N ARG A 85 -14.11 -10.18 11.96
CA ARG A 85 -14.16 -9.17 13.04
C ARG A 85 -13.01 -8.14 13.05
N GLU A 86 -12.08 -8.18 12.11
CA GLU A 86 -11.04 -7.16 11.98
C GLU A 86 -11.57 -5.92 11.24
N ASP A 87 -11.32 -4.74 11.78
CA ASP A 87 -11.58 -3.48 11.09
C ASP A 87 -10.30 -2.85 10.50
N VAL A 88 -10.46 -1.73 9.80
CA VAL A 88 -9.34 -1.00 9.18
C VAL A 88 -8.33 -0.50 10.21
N ALA A 89 -8.79 -0.09 11.39
CA ALA A 89 -7.93 0.44 12.44
C ALA A 89 -7.07 -0.68 13.07
N ASP A 90 -7.63 -1.88 13.23
CA ASP A 90 -6.91 -3.05 13.69
C ASP A 90 -5.81 -3.46 12.73
N PHE A 91 -6.09 -3.49 11.42
CA PHE A 91 -5.05 -3.77 10.44
C PHE A 91 -3.96 -2.67 10.42
N ALA A 92 -4.35 -1.39 10.49
CA ALA A 92 -3.38 -0.30 10.56
C ALA A 92 -2.40 -0.46 11.75
N LYS A 93 -2.87 -0.97 12.90
CA LYS A 93 -2.00 -1.30 14.03
C LYS A 93 -0.99 -2.41 13.69
N ILE A 94 -1.41 -3.44 12.94
CA ILE A 94 -0.51 -4.52 12.50
C ILE A 94 0.60 -3.97 11.60
N ALA A 95 0.27 -3.15 10.61
CA ALA A 95 1.26 -2.53 9.73
C ALA A 95 2.23 -1.62 10.50
N LEU A 96 1.73 -0.82 11.44
CA LEU A 96 2.56 0.01 12.32
C LEU A 96 3.45 -0.82 13.24
N LYS A 97 2.98 -1.96 13.75
CA LYS A 97 3.77 -2.89 14.56
C LYS A 97 4.93 -3.46 13.75
N GLN A 98 4.69 -3.94 12.52
CA GLN A 98 5.74 -4.42 11.61
C GLN A 98 6.80 -3.33 11.36
N LEU A 99 6.36 -2.09 11.15
CA LEU A 99 7.24 -0.94 10.99
C LEU A 99 8.12 -0.68 12.23
N ALA A 100 7.52 -0.68 13.43
CA ALA A 100 8.23 -0.46 14.68
C ALA A 100 9.25 -1.56 14.99
N GLU A 101 8.93 -2.81 14.61
CA GLU A 101 9.81 -3.97 14.76
C GLU A 101 10.93 -4.04 13.71
N LYS A 102 11.00 -3.06 12.78
CA LYS A 102 11.95 -3.03 11.66
C LYS A 102 11.91 -4.31 10.80
N SER A 103 10.77 -4.99 10.77
CA SER A 103 10.56 -6.23 10.02
C SER A 103 10.01 -6.00 8.60
N VAL A 104 9.76 -4.74 8.24
CA VAL A 104 9.32 -4.34 6.91
C VAL A 104 10.46 -4.46 5.92
N LYS A 105 10.25 -5.29 4.89
CA LYS A 105 11.19 -5.46 3.78
C LYS A 105 11.04 -4.32 2.78
N VAL A 106 12.16 -3.96 2.15
CA VAL A 106 12.16 -3.10 0.97
C VAL A 106 12.00 -3.98 -0.26
N ILE A 107 11.12 -3.60 -1.18
CA ILE A 107 10.94 -4.27 -2.47
C ILE A 107 10.98 -3.24 -3.59
N GLN A 108 11.58 -3.62 -4.72
CA GLN A 108 11.52 -2.85 -5.95
C GLN A 108 10.20 -3.17 -6.66
N SER A 109 9.41 -2.15 -7.00
CA SER A 109 8.14 -2.34 -7.70
C SER A 109 8.41 -2.84 -9.12
N GLU A 110 7.99 -4.07 -9.40
CA GLU A 110 8.04 -4.68 -10.72
C GLU A 110 6.71 -5.38 -11.00
N GLU A 111 6.26 -5.36 -12.25
CA GLU A 111 5.08 -6.12 -12.65
C GLU A 111 5.30 -7.63 -12.40
N GLY A 112 4.28 -8.31 -11.87
CA GLY A 112 4.35 -9.74 -11.58
C GLY A 112 5.11 -10.08 -10.30
N LEU A 113 5.73 -9.11 -9.62
CA LEU A 113 6.36 -9.33 -8.33
C LEU A 113 5.33 -9.85 -7.32
N LYS A 114 5.65 -10.99 -6.70
CA LYS A 114 4.84 -11.60 -5.66
C LYS A 114 5.08 -10.92 -4.32
N ILE A 115 4.01 -10.61 -3.62
CA ILE A 115 4.03 -10.13 -2.24
C ILE A 115 2.99 -10.88 -1.40
N ASN A 116 3.24 -10.97 -0.11
CA ASN A 116 2.33 -11.62 0.82
C ASN A 116 1.22 -10.66 1.23
N LEU A 117 0.00 -11.19 1.29
CA LEU A 117 -1.12 -10.51 1.93
C LEU A 117 -0.80 -10.28 3.40
N ARG A 118 -1.34 -9.18 3.95
CA ARG A 118 -1.16 -8.77 5.36
C ARG A 118 0.28 -8.48 5.78
N GLN A 119 1.21 -8.41 4.83
CA GLN A 119 2.58 -7.95 5.07
C GLN A 119 2.77 -6.55 4.50
N ALA A 120 3.45 -5.69 5.26
CA ALA A 120 3.84 -4.36 4.84
C ALA A 120 5.21 -4.38 4.17
N TYR A 121 5.36 -3.60 3.11
CA TYR A 121 6.58 -3.46 2.34
C TYR A 121 6.90 -1.98 2.11
N PHE A 122 8.17 -1.61 2.21
CA PHE A 122 8.64 -0.36 1.65
C PHE A 122 8.76 -0.53 0.14
N ILE A 123 8.09 0.34 -0.60
CA ILE A 123 8.14 0.35 -2.06
C ILE A 123 9.23 1.30 -2.52
N GLU A 124 10.18 0.75 -3.26
CA GLU A 124 11.12 1.49 -4.09
C GLU A 124 10.75 1.34 -5.56
N VAL A 125 11.04 2.36 -6.34
CA VAL A 125 10.75 2.40 -7.77
C VAL A 125 12.08 2.61 -8.48
N ASN A 126 12.40 1.73 -9.43
CA ASN A 126 13.52 1.94 -10.34
C ASN A 126 13.12 3.06 -11.32
N ASP A 127 13.63 4.26 -11.11
CA ASP A 127 13.47 5.36 -12.06
C ASP A 127 14.45 5.10 -13.21
N VAL A 128 13.98 4.46 -14.28
CA VAL A 128 14.72 4.38 -15.54
C VAL A 128 14.39 5.64 -16.33
N GLY A 129 15.18 6.70 -16.14
CA GLY A 129 15.20 7.87 -17.02
C GLY A 129 14.86 9.21 -16.37
N GLY A 130 15.90 9.98 -16.05
CA GLY A 130 15.90 11.43 -16.17
C GLY A 130 16.20 11.86 -17.60
#